data_AF-A0A8S1N3I9-F1
#
_entry.id   AF-A0A8S1N3I9-F1
#
_cell.length_a   1.000
_cell.length_b   1.000
_cell.length_c   1.000
_cell.angle_alpha   90.00
_cell.angle_beta   90.00
_cell.angle_gamma   90.00
#
_symmetry.space_group_name_H-M   'P 1'
#
loop_
_entity.id
_entity.type
_entity.pdbx_description
1 polymer ?
#
loop_
_entity_poly.entity_id
_entity_poly.type
_entity_poly.pdbx_seq_one_letter_code
_entity_poly.pdbx_strand_id
1 'polypeptide(L)'
;MDLEKDVMSTLAKVRQYEASMTQLKRNIQKCQITLKELGSINEQKTYQPVGKCFILKPKKDIADEVVEIIKSHEKDIDEYEKVRQHLITKGKEKETQLQEAMKALKI
;
A
#
# COMPACT_ATOMS: atom_id res chain seq x y z
N MET A 1 -23.10 20.21 8.96
CA MET A 1 -21.84 20.37 9.74
C MET A 1 -21.21 19.04 10.14
N ASP A 2 -21.83 18.17 10.94
CA ASP A 2 -21.17 16.90 11.34
C ASP A 2 -21.05 15.86 10.20
N LEU A 3 -22.09 15.71 9.38
CA LEU A 3 -22.09 14.76 8.26
C LEU A 3 -21.07 15.15 7.15
N GLU A 4 -20.94 16.44 6.86
CA GLU A 4 -19.97 16.97 5.88
C GLU A 4 -18.53 16.73 6.35
N LYS A 5 -18.26 16.93 7.65
CA LYS A 5 -16.97 16.65 8.26
C LYS A 5 -16.62 15.16 8.17
N ASP A 6 -17.61 14.30 8.37
CA ASP A 6 -17.46 12.84 8.25
C ASP A 6 -17.15 12.38 6.82
N VAL A 7 -17.82 12.96 5.82
CA VAL A 7 -17.54 12.69 4.40
C VAL A 7 -16.12 13.15 4.05
N MET A 8 -15.74 14.36 4.44
CA MET A 8 -14.39 14.90 4.21
C MET A 8 -13.29 14.07 4.89
N SER A 9 -13.52 13.61 6.13
CA SER A 9 -12.60 12.72 6.85
C SER A 9 -12.43 11.38 6.13
N THR A 10 -13.53 10.82 5.62
CA THR A 10 -13.52 9.54 4.88
C THR A 10 -12.72 9.67 3.59
N LEU A 11 -12.91 10.77 2.83
CA LEU A 11 -12.14 11.05 1.62
C LEU A 11 -10.64 11.23 1.90
N ALA A 12 -10.28 11.91 3.00
CA ALA A 12 -8.89 12.07 3.41
C ALA A 12 -8.21 10.71 3.71
N LYS A 13 -8.91 9.82 4.42
CA LYS A 13 -8.43 8.46 4.70
C LYS A 13 -8.24 7.65 3.42
N VAL A 14 -9.19 7.71 2.49
CA VAL A 14 -9.07 7.03 1.17
C VAL A 14 -7.81 7.47 0.44
N ARG A 15 -7.54 8.79 0.36
CA ARG A 15 -6.33 9.32 -0.27
C ARG A 15 -5.04 8.86 0.42
N GLN A 16 -5.05 8.75 1.75
CA GLN A 16 -3.91 8.26 2.52
C GLN A 16 -3.59 6.79 2.19
N TYR A 17 -4.61 5.94 2.07
CA TYR A 17 -4.43 4.55 1.64
C TYR A 17 -3.93 4.46 0.20
N GLU A 18 -4.42 5.29 -0.71
CA GLU A 18 -3.93 5.35 -2.11
C GLU A 18 -2.44 5.71 -2.19
N ALA A 19 -2.01 6.70 -1.39
CA ALA A 19 -0.60 7.08 -1.31
C ALA A 19 0.26 5.92 -0.75
N SER A 20 -0.24 5.24 0.28
CA SER A 20 0.45 4.09 0.91
C SER A 20 0.59 2.92 -0.07
N MET A 21 -0.48 2.56 -0.79
CA MET A 21 -0.45 1.53 -1.83
C MET A 21 0.50 1.89 -2.98
N THR A 22 0.54 3.16 -3.38
CA THR A 22 1.47 3.63 -4.43
C THR A 22 2.92 3.47 -4.00
N GLN A 23 3.22 3.77 -2.73
CA GLN A 23 4.55 3.57 -2.17
C GLN A 23 4.93 2.08 -2.10
N LEU A 24 4.01 1.22 -1.66
CA LEU A 24 4.23 -0.23 -1.63
C LEU A 24 4.47 -0.81 -3.04
N LYS A 25 3.71 -0.38 -4.04
CA LYS A 25 3.91 -0.77 -5.45
C LYS A 25 5.31 -0.38 -5.95
N ARG A 26 5.79 0.82 -5.62
CA ARG A 26 7.16 1.25 -5.94
C ARG A 26 8.21 0.40 -5.24
N ASN A 27 7.98 0.00 -3.98
CA ASN A 27 8.89 -0.87 -3.25
C ASN A 27 8.95 -2.27 -3.89
N ILE A 28 7.81 -2.85 -4.28
CA ILE A 28 7.75 -4.12 -5.02
C ILE A 28 8.57 -4.04 -6.31
N GLN A 29 8.43 -2.96 -7.09
CA GLN A 29 9.22 -2.77 -8.32
C GLN A 29 10.72 -2.76 -8.04
N LYS A 30 11.17 -2.10 -6.96
CA LYS A 30 12.59 -2.12 -6.56
C LYS A 30 13.04 -3.53 -6.20
N CYS A 31 12.25 -4.28 -5.42
CA CYS A 31 12.54 -5.66 -5.06
C CYS A 31 12.61 -6.58 -6.29
N GLN A 32 11.71 -6.41 -7.27
CA GLN A 32 11.73 -7.15 -8.53
C GLN A 32 12.99 -6.85 -9.35
N ILE A 33 13.42 -5.60 -9.40
CA ILE A 33 14.71 -5.23 -10.02
C ILE A 33 15.86 -5.90 -9.28
N THR A 34 15.87 -5.87 -7.94
CA THR A 34 16.90 -6.54 -7.14
C THR A 34 16.94 -8.04 -7.43
N LEU A 35 15.81 -8.74 -7.51
CA LEU A 35 15.77 -10.17 -7.85
C LEU A 35 16.31 -10.45 -9.25
N LYS A 36 15.97 -9.59 -10.22
CA LYS A 36 16.47 -9.72 -11.59
C LYS A 36 18.00 -9.57 -11.65
N GLU A 37 18.54 -8.55 -11.02
CA GLU A 37 19.99 -8.30 -10.99
C GLU A 37 20.73 -9.34 -10.14
N LEU A 38 20.13 -9.80 -9.04
CA LEU A 38 20.70 -10.89 -8.25
C LEU A 38 20.71 -12.19 -9.06
N GLY A 39 19.66 -12.45 -9.86
CA GLY A 39 19.56 -13.59 -10.76
C GLY A 39 20.58 -13.59 -11.90
N SER A 40 20.98 -12.42 -12.40
CA SER A 40 21.90 -12.28 -13.55
C SER A 40 23.37 -12.55 -13.22
N ILE A 41 23.74 -12.56 -11.93
CA ILE A 41 25.10 -12.83 -11.49
C ILE A 41 25.32 -14.31 -11.12
N ASN A 42 26.53 -14.81 -11.32
CA ASN A 42 26.94 -16.14 -10.87
C ASN A 42 27.01 -16.21 -9.34
N GLU A 43 27.11 -17.42 -8.78
CA GLU A 43 27.26 -17.60 -7.33
C GLU A 43 28.57 -16.97 -6.86
N GLN A 44 28.47 -15.94 -6.01
CA GLN A 44 29.59 -15.16 -5.52
C GLN A 44 29.27 -14.59 -4.14
N LYS A 45 30.28 -14.04 -3.47
CA LYS A 45 30.09 -13.36 -2.18
C LYS A 45 29.15 -12.17 -2.35
N THR A 46 27.95 -12.27 -1.81
CA THR A 46 26.94 -11.23 -1.83
C THR A 46 26.81 -10.56 -0.46
N TYR A 47 26.52 -9.26 -0.46
CA TYR A 47 26.39 -8.49 0.76
C TYR A 47 25.03 -7.79 0.81
N GLN A 48 24.35 -7.93 1.94
CA GLN A 48 23.06 -7.29 2.17
C GLN A 48 23.25 -6.00 2.99
N PRO A 49 22.68 -4.87 2.56
CA PRO A 49 22.72 -3.65 3.33
C PRO A 49 21.80 -3.75 4.56
N VAL A 50 22.35 -3.41 5.74
CA VAL A 50 21.62 -3.23 7.00
C VAL A 50 21.99 -1.86 7.56
N GLY A 51 21.15 -0.87 7.30
CA GLY A 51 21.44 0.53 7.61
C GLY A 51 22.66 1.03 6.84
N LYS A 52 23.76 1.33 7.55
CA LYS A 52 25.05 1.75 6.96
C LYS A 52 26.05 0.60 6.81
N CYS A 53 25.71 -0.61 7.27
CA CYS A 53 26.58 -1.78 7.26
C CYS A 53 26.19 -2.73 6.12
N PHE A 54 27.13 -3.58 5.71
CA PHE A 54 26.92 -4.62 4.69
C PHE A 54 27.33 -5.97 5.26
N ILE A 55 26.38 -6.91 5.33
CA ILE A 55 26.60 -8.23 5.93
C ILE A 55 26.75 -9.25 4.81
N LEU A 56 27.80 -10.08 4.90
CA LEU A 56 28.00 -11.19 3.99
C LEU A 56 26.88 -12.22 4.19
N LYS A 57 26.17 -12.54 3.13
CA LYS A 57 25.06 -13.50 3.15
C LYS A 57 25.01 -14.29 1.84
N PRO A 58 24.64 -15.58 1.84
CA PRO A 58 24.44 -16.32 0.60
C PRO A 58 23.44 -15.63 -0.34
N LYS A 59 23.71 -15.70 -1.64
CA LYS A 59 22.86 -15.11 -2.67
C LYS A 59 21.41 -15.59 -2.55
N LYS A 60 21.24 -16.90 -2.35
CA LYS A 60 19.93 -17.55 -2.21
C LYS A 60 19.12 -16.94 -1.06
N ASP A 61 19.73 -16.77 0.10
CA ASP A 61 19.03 -16.25 1.27
C ASP A 61 18.63 -14.77 1.11
N ILE A 62 19.40 -13.98 0.33
CA ILE A 62 19.00 -12.61 -0.02
C ILE A 62 17.82 -12.66 -1.00
N ALA A 63 17.84 -13.57 -1.98
CA ALA A 63 16.73 -13.74 -2.92
C ALA A 63 15.43 -14.13 -2.20
N ASP A 64 15.50 -15.11 -1.31
CA ASP A 64 14.35 -15.63 -0.57
C ASP A 64 13.73 -14.53 0.31
N GLU A 65 14.54 -13.73 1.01
CA GLU A 65 14.05 -12.57 1.78
C GLU A 65 13.38 -11.52 0.90
N VAL A 66 13.96 -11.21 -0.27
CA VAL A 66 13.34 -10.24 -1.19
C VAL A 66 12.00 -10.76 -1.72
N VAL A 67 11.86 -12.07 -1.96
CA VAL A 67 10.58 -12.69 -2.31
C VAL A 67 9.56 -12.59 -1.17
N GLU A 68 9.97 -12.83 0.08
CA GLU A 68 9.09 -12.68 1.24
C GLU A 68 8.62 -11.23 1.43
N ILE A 69 9.52 -10.25 1.23
CA ILE A 69 9.18 -8.82 1.27
C ILE A 69 8.13 -8.47 0.20
N ILE A 70 8.29 -8.98 -1.03
CA ILE A 70 7.31 -8.77 -2.11
C ILE A 70 5.95 -9.31 -1.69
N LYS A 71 5.89 -10.57 -1.22
CA LYS A 71 4.64 -11.21 -0.78
C LYS A 71 3.97 -10.44 0.36
N SER A 72 4.75 -9.93 1.32
CA SER A 72 4.23 -9.10 2.40
C SER A 72 3.60 -7.82 1.86
N HIS A 73 4.30 -7.12 0.96
CA HIS A 73 3.79 -5.88 0.37
C HIS A 73 2.55 -6.10 -0.52
N GLU A 74 2.48 -7.20 -1.24
CA GLU A 74 1.28 -7.58 -2.02
C GLU A 74 0.09 -7.82 -1.10
N LYS A 75 0.30 -8.53 0.03
CA LYS A 75 -0.74 -8.75 1.04
C LYS A 75 -1.20 -7.42 1.67
N ASP A 76 -0.28 -6.54 2.01
CA ASP A 76 -0.61 -5.22 2.58
C ASP A 76 -1.43 -4.37 1.58
N ILE A 77 -1.10 -4.43 0.28
CA ILE A 77 -1.88 -3.77 -0.77
C ILE A 77 -3.30 -4.33 -0.83
N ASP A 78 -3.47 -5.65 -0.80
CA ASP A 78 -4.79 -6.29 -0.84
C ASP A 78 -5.63 -5.90 0.38
N GLU A 79 -5.02 -5.82 1.56
CA GLU A 79 -5.70 -5.37 2.78
C GLU A 79 -6.09 -3.89 2.69
N TYR A 80 -5.20 -3.02 2.21
CA TYR A 80 -5.51 -1.60 2.01
C TYR A 80 -6.56 -1.36 0.94
N GLU A 81 -6.60 -2.14 -0.13
CA GLU A 81 -7.63 -2.04 -1.17
C GLU A 81 -9.01 -2.43 -0.60
N LYS A 82 -9.09 -3.50 0.21
CA LYS A 82 -10.34 -3.89 0.90
C LYS A 82 -10.84 -2.78 1.82
N VAL A 83 -9.95 -2.21 2.64
CA VAL A 83 -10.30 -1.11 3.55
C VAL A 83 -10.75 0.12 2.76
N ARG A 84 -10.03 0.47 1.70
CA ARG A 84 -10.38 1.59 0.81
C ARG A 84 -11.75 1.40 0.18
N GLN A 85 -12.05 0.21 -0.36
CA GLN A 85 -13.32 -0.08 -1.00
C GLN A 85 -14.47 0.01 0.01
N HIS A 86 -14.28 -0.50 1.23
CA HIS A 86 -15.24 -0.35 2.31
C HIS A 86 -15.50 1.13 2.67
N LEU A 87 -14.44 1.94 2.78
CA LEU A 87 -14.55 3.37 3.07
C LEU A 87 -15.25 4.13 1.93
N ILE A 88 -15.01 3.77 0.66
CA ILE A 88 -15.68 4.37 -0.50
C ILE A 88 -17.18 4.06 -0.47
N THR A 89 -17.56 2.80 -0.24
CA THR A 89 -18.99 2.41 -0.15
C THR A 89 -19.68 3.17 0.98
N LYS A 90 -19.07 3.19 2.17
CA LYS A 90 -19.60 3.91 3.33
C LYS A 90 -19.66 5.43 3.11
N GLY A 91 -18.67 5.99 2.40
CA GLY A 91 -18.65 7.40 2.02
C GLY A 91 -19.81 7.77 1.10
N LYS A 92 -20.09 6.92 0.10
CA LYS A 92 -21.24 7.10 -0.82
C LYS A 92 -22.58 7.03 -0.10
N GLU A 93 -22.76 6.07 0.82
CA GLU A 93 -23.98 5.97 1.63
C GLU A 93 -24.22 7.25 2.45
N LYS A 94 -23.18 7.77 3.11
CA LYS A 94 -23.26 9.03 3.86
C LYS A 94 -23.53 10.23 2.96
N GLU A 95 -22.97 10.26 1.75
CA GLU A 95 -23.23 11.32 0.77
C GLU A 95 -24.68 11.28 0.28
N THR A 96 -25.25 10.10 0.01
CA THR A 96 -26.67 9.95 -0.34
C THR A 96 -27.57 10.43 0.80
N GLN A 97 -27.27 10.06 2.04
CA GLN A 97 -28.01 10.55 3.22
C GLN A 97 -27.92 12.08 3.38
N LEU A 98 -26.76 12.68 3.10
CA LEU A 98 -26.60 14.13 3.08
C LEU A 98 -27.52 14.78 2.02
N GLN A 99 -27.50 14.24 0.80
CA GLN A 99 -28.31 14.75 -0.31
C GLN A 99 -29.81 14.62 -0.03
N GLU A 100 -30.24 13.52 0.58
CA GLU A 100 -31.64 13.32 1.00
C GLU A 100 -32.04 14.28 2.13
N ALA A 101 -31.19 14.44 3.15
CA ALA A 101 -31.44 15.40 4.23
C ALA A 101 -31.50 16.84 3.71
N MET A 102 -30.63 17.22 2.78
CA MET A 102 -30.67 18.53 2.11
C MET A 102 -31.93 18.72 1.25
N LYS A 103 -32.42 17.67 0.60
CA LYS A 103 -33.69 17.71 -0.15
C LYS A 103 -34.90 17.80 0.78
N ALA A 104 -34.88 17.13 1.94
CA ALA A 104 -35.95 17.15 2.94
C ALA A 104 -36.01 18.48 3.73
N LEU A 105 -34.89 19.21 3.81
CA LEU A 105 -34.79 20.54 4.46
C LEU A 105 -35.17 21.72 3.55
N LYS A 106 -35.55 21.48 2.29
CA LYS A 106 -36.25 22.46 1.42
C LYS A 106 -37.66 22.75 2.00
N ILE A 107 -38.26 23.96 2.08
CA ILE A 107 -38.33 25.12 1.15
C ILE A 107 -37.89 24.82 -0.28
#